data_AF-A0A9D9WMW0-F1
#
_entry.id   AF-A0A9D9WMW0-F1
#
_cell.length_a   1.000
_cell.length_b   1.000
_cell.length_c   1.000
_cell.angle_alpha   90.00
_cell.angle_beta   90.00
_cell.angle_gamma   90.00
#
_symmetry.space_group_name_H-M   'P 1'
#
loop_
_entity.id
_entity.type
_entity.pdbx_description
1 polymer ?
#
loop_
_entity_poly.entity_id
_entity_poly.type
_entity_poly.pdbx_seq_one_letter_code
_entity_poly.pdbx_strand_id
1 'polypeptide(L)'
;MGECDRIEERQLSAKFVPGMIVRSRSGHDRGRLYVVIGSEKENYLLLSDGNKRTLVNAKRKNVKHVQAVGKAISSQELADALRRETCERERDTFIRHVIRAWEETCATGIQK
;
A
#
# COMPACT_ATOMS: atom_id res chain seq x y z
N MET A 1 -15.95 22.84 -21.50
CA MET A 1 -14.58 23.27 -21.13
C MET A 1 -14.65 23.80 -19.71
N GLY A 2 -13.87 23.22 -18.79
CA GLY A 2 -13.81 23.59 -17.36
C GLY A 2 -14.95 22.97 -16.54
N GLU A 3 -14.76 22.30 -15.41
CA GLU A 3 -13.63 22.17 -14.50
C GLU A 3 -13.22 20.70 -14.37
N CYS A 4 -12.08 20.30 -14.95
CA CYS A 4 -11.45 19.06 -14.53
C CYS A 4 -10.77 19.40 -13.20
N ASP A 5 -11.52 19.12 -12.13
CA ASP A 5 -11.17 19.35 -10.74
C ASP A 5 -9.69 19.05 -10.55
N ARG A 6 -8.94 20.14 -10.37
CA ARG A 6 -7.51 20.16 -10.09
C ARG A 6 -7.33 19.29 -8.85
N ILE A 7 -7.01 18.01 -9.05
CA ILE A 7 -6.87 17.01 -7.97
C ILE A 7 -5.92 17.63 -6.95
N GLU A 8 -6.52 18.17 -5.89
CA GLU A 8 -5.81 18.90 -4.88
C GLU A 8 -4.88 17.93 -4.19
N GLU A 9 -3.59 18.20 -4.40
CA GLU A 9 -2.41 17.68 -3.73
C GLU A 9 -2.41 17.97 -2.22
N ARG A 10 -3.54 17.78 -1.53
CA ARG A 10 -3.71 18.04 -0.11
C ARG A 10 -3.14 16.89 0.72
N GLN A 11 -1.81 16.94 0.81
CA GLN A 11 -0.99 16.69 1.99
C GLN A 11 -1.64 15.78 3.04
N LEU A 12 -1.45 14.48 2.82
CA LEU A 12 -1.86 13.41 3.70
C LEU A 12 -0.91 13.31 4.90
N SER A 13 -1.43 12.81 6.02
CA SER A 13 -0.71 12.48 7.25
C SER A 13 0.70 11.94 6.94
N ALA A 14 1.74 12.73 7.23
CA ALA A 14 3.15 12.47 6.86
C ALA A 14 3.78 11.17 7.42
N LYS A 15 2.98 10.30 8.06
CA LYS A 15 3.40 9.03 8.67
C LYS A 15 3.33 7.81 7.77
N PHE A 16 2.55 7.84 6.68
CA PHE A 16 2.38 6.68 5.80
C PHE A 16 2.58 7.08 4.35
N VAL A 17 3.53 6.43 3.71
CA VAL A 17 3.90 6.66 2.31
C VAL A 17 3.48 5.44 1.48
N PRO A 18 2.95 5.62 0.26
CA PRO A 18 2.72 4.51 -0.65
C PRO A 18 4.00 3.67 -0.86
N GLY A 19 3.88 2.35 -0.86
CA GLY A 19 5.02 1.42 -0.92
C GLY A 19 5.54 0.95 0.45
N MET A 20 5.00 1.49 1.55
CA MET A 20 5.25 0.96 2.88
C MET A 20 4.43 -0.29 3.18
N ILE A 21 5.01 -1.20 3.96
CA ILE A 21 4.31 -2.36 4.52
C ILE A 21 3.73 -1.96 5.87
N VAL A 22 2.45 -2.27 6.04
CA VAL A 22 1.74 -2.11 7.30
C VAL A 22 1.20 -3.45 7.78
N ARG A 23 1.18 -3.63 9.08
CA ARG A 23 0.56 -4.76 9.75
C ARG A 23 -0.76 -4.34 10.38
N SER A 24 -1.76 -5.17 10.20
CA SER A 24 -3.07 -5.01 10.82
C SER A 24 -3.01 -5.34 12.32
N ARG A 25 -3.25 -4.35 13.20
CA ARG A 25 -3.22 -4.54 14.67
C ARG A 25 -4.53 -5.08 15.25
N SER A 26 -5.65 -4.79 14.60
CA SER A 26 -7.00 -5.07 15.12
C SER A 26 -7.95 -5.57 14.03
N GLY A 27 -8.94 -6.38 14.42
CA GLY A 27 -9.98 -6.96 13.55
C GLY A 27 -9.74 -8.43 13.16
N HIS A 28 -10.60 -8.98 12.30
CA HIS A 28 -10.53 -10.37 11.81
C HIS A 28 -9.21 -10.71 11.10
N ASP A 29 -8.58 -9.72 10.45
CA ASP A 29 -7.30 -9.85 9.76
C ASP A 29 -6.10 -9.43 10.64
N ARG A 30 -6.20 -9.61 11.97
CA ARG A 30 -5.10 -9.25 12.87
C ARG A 30 -3.85 -10.05 12.53
N GLY A 31 -2.73 -9.35 12.40
CA GLY A 31 -1.43 -9.95 12.13
C GLY A 31 -1.04 -10.02 10.65
N ARG A 32 -1.97 -9.82 9.71
CA ARG A 32 -1.68 -9.79 8.26
C ARG A 32 -0.93 -8.54 7.83
N LEU A 33 -0.06 -8.70 6.86
CA LEU A 33 0.70 -7.63 6.21
C LEU A 33 -0.07 -7.11 4.99
N TYR A 34 0.11 -5.82 4.70
CA TYR A 34 -0.46 -5.15 3.54
C TYR A 34 0.49 -4.08 3.03
N VAL A 35 0.42 -3.77 1.74
CA VAL A 35 1.10 -2.63 1.14
C VAL A 35 0.17 -1.42 1.13
N VAL A 36 0.67 -0.26 1.52
CA VAL A 36 -0.03 1.02 1.36
C VAL A 36 0.03 1.40 -0.12
N ILE A 37 -1.12 1.46 -0.78
CA ILE A 37 -1.22 1.89 -2.19
C ILE A 37 -1.60 3.36 -2.30
N GLY A 38 -2.19 3.91 -1.26
CA GLY A 38 -2.64 5.29 -1.20
C GLY A 38 -3.14 5.62 0.19
N SER A 39 -3.37 6.90 0.42
CA SER A 39 -3.99 7.41 1.63
C SER A 39 -5.10 8.39 1.24
N GLU A 40 -6.20 8.37 1.99
CA GLU A 40 -7.40 9.16 1.75
C GLU A 40 -7.60 10.23 2.83
N LYS A 41 -8.52 11.16 2.55
CA LYS A 41 -9.01 12.13 3.54
C LYS A 41 -9.53 11.39 4.78
N GLU A 42 -9.35 12.01 5.96
CA GLU A 42 -9.81 11.50 7.27
C GLU A 42 -9.01 10.36 7.93
N ASN A 43 -7.69 10.26 7.69
CA ASN A 43 -6.83 9.25 8.31
C ASN A 43 -7.19 7.80 7.91
N TYR A 44 -7.64 7.59 6.69
CA TYR A 44 -7.83 6.27 6.10
C TYR A 44 -6.69 5.96 5.13
N LEU A 45 -6.23 4.72 5.14
CA LEU A 45 -5.26 4.17 4.20
C LEU A 45 -5.95 3.16 3.29
N LEU A 46 -5.52 3.13 2.04
CA LEU A 46 -5.86 2.09 1.08
C LEU A 46 -4.76 1.03 1.12
N LEU A 47 -5.15 -0.18 1.52
CA LEU A 47 -4.24 -1.29 1.73
C LEU A 47 -4.50 -2.42 0.73
N SER A 48 -3.46 -2.91 0.08
CA SER A 48 -3.55 -4.03 -0.88
C SER A 48 -2.63 -5.17 -0.47
N ASP A 49 -3.07 -6.39 -0.73
CA ASP A 49 -2.32 -7.65 -0.50
C ASP A 49 -2.08 -8.40 -1.82
N GLY A 50 -2.79 -8.04 -2.89
CA GLY A 50 -2.66 -8.67 -4.22
C GLY A 50 -3.19 -10.11 -4.33
N ASN A 51 -3.67 -10.74 -3.24
CA ASN A 51 -4.47 -11.97 -3.30
C ASN A 51 -5.96 -11.67 -3.06
N LYS A 52 -6.35 -11.53 -1.78
CA LYS A 52 -7.76 -11.36 -1.37
C LYS A 52 -8.23 -9.91 -1.46
N ARG A 53 -7.28 -8.97 -1.41
CA ARG A 53 -7.51 -7.53 -1.50
C ARG A 53 -6.65 -7.02 -2.65
N THR A 54 -7.25 -6.97 -3.83
CA THR A 54 -6.66 -6.46 -5.07
C THR A 54 -6.68 -4.94 -5.07
N LEU A 55 -6.08 -4.30 -6.08
CA LEU A 55 -6.12 -2.85 -6.21
C LEU A 55 -7.53 -2.27 -6.30
N VAL A 56 -8.43 -2.96 -7.00
CA VAL A 56 -9.85 -2.56 -7.13
C VAL A 56 -10.62 -2.75 -5.82
N ASN A 57 -10.32 -3.83 -5.08
CA ASN A 57 -10.92 -4.14 -3.79
C ASN A 57 -9.98 -3.82 -2.62
N ALA A 58 -9.25 -2.72 -2.75
CA ALA A 58 -8.31 -2.28 -1.74
C ALA A 58 -9.03 -2.08 -0.40
N LYS A 59 -8.39 -2.52 0.67
CA LYS A 59 -8.98 -2.45 1.99
C LYS A 59 -8.80 -1.05 2.58
N ARG A 60 -9.90 -0.31 2.67
CA ARG A 60 -9.94 0.96 3.42
C ARG A 60 -9.80 0.67 4.91
N LYS A 61 -8.73 1.17 5.54
CA LYS A 61 -8.47 0.97 6.97
C LYS A 61 -7.98 2.25 7.62
N ASN A 62 -8.50 2.55 8.82
CA ASN A 62 -8.07 3.72 9.58
C ASN A 62 -6.62 3.54 10.09
N VAL A 63 -5.81 4.60 10.02
CA VAL A 63 -4.41 4.62 10.47
C VAL A 63 -4.24 4.16 11.93
N LYS A 64 -5.26 4.34 12.78
CA LYS A 64 -5.21 3.94 14.19
C LYS A 64 -5.14 2.42 14.41
N HIS A 65 -5.57 1.63 13.43
CA HIS A 65 -5.63 0.16 13.51
C HIS A 65 -4.52 -0.55 12.71
N VAL A 66 -3.56 0.22 12.21
CA VAL A 66 -2.42 -0.29 11.44
C VAL A 66 -1.12 0.09 12.13
N GLN A 67 -0.08 -0.68 11.86
CA GLN A 67 1.27 -0.41 12.30
C GLN A 67 2.17 -0.43 11.08
N ALA A 68 2.87 0.66 10.79
CA ALA A 68 3.96 0.61 9.82
C ALA A 68 5.03 -0.33 10.36
N VAL A 69 5.40 -1.35 9.57
CA VAL A 69 6.45 -2.31 9.93
C VAL A 69 7.74 -2.04 9.17
N GLY A 70 7.65 -1.42 8.00
CA GLY A 70 8.82 -1.06 7.21
C GLY A 70 8.43 -0.52 5.84
N LYS A 71 9.45 -0.16 5.07
CA LYS A 71 9.31 0.22 3.66
C LYS A 71 9.76 -0.95 2.81
N ALA A 72 8.89 -1.43 1.91
CA ALA A 72 9.28 -2.46 0.94
C ALA A 72 9.81 -1.85 -0.34
N ILE A 73 9.07 -0.87 -0.89
CA ILE A 73 9.44 -0.18 -2.13
C ILE A 73 9.27 1.33 -2.00
N SER A 74 9.88 2.06 -2.92
CA SER A 74 9.66 3.50 -3.02
C SER A 74 8.25 3.82 -3.55
N SER A 75 7.71 4.98 -3.17
CA SER A 75 6.43 5.48 -3.70
C SER A 75 6.48 5.63 -5.22
N GLN A 76 7.65 5.98 -5.76
CA GLN A 76 7.86 6.17 -7.19
C GLN A 76 7.85 4.84 -7.94
N GLU A 77 8.51 3.80 -7.44
CA GLU A 77 8.44 2.45 -8.03
C GLU A 77 7.03 1.87 -7.98
N LEU A 78 6.32 2.07 -6.87
CA LEU A 78 4.92 1.65 -6.79
C LEU A 78 4.08 2.39 -7.83
N ALA A 79 4.20 3.71 -7.91
CA ALA A 79 3.46 4.52 -8.88
C ALA A 79 3.80 4.10 -10.32
N ASP A 80 5.06 3.80 -10.62
CA ASP A 80 5.51 3.34 -11.93
C ASP A 80 4.91 1.96 -12.28
N ALA A 81 4.94 1.02 -11.34
CA ALA A 81 4.30 -0.30 -11.50
C ALA A 81 2.78 -0.19 -11.71
N LEU A 82 2.12 0.75 -11.04
CA LEU A 82 0.68 0.98 -11.17
C LEU A 82 0.28 1.77 -12.42
N ARG A 83 1.15 2.68 -12.91
CA ARG A 83 0.93 3.48 -14.12
C ARG A 83 1.10 2.69 -15.40
N ARG A 84 1.97 1.67 -15.40
CA ARG A 84 2.11 0.79 -16.57
C ARG A 84 0.72 0.29 -16.97
N GLU A 85 0.43 0.34 -18.27
CA GLU A 85 -0.77 -0.25 -18.90
C GLU A 85 -0.70 -1.78 -18.88
N THR A 86 -0.52 -2.33 -17.68
CA THR A 86 -0.50 -3.76 -17.39
C THR A 86 -1.89 -4.17 -16.94
N CYS A 87 -2.22 -5.43 -17.17
CA CYS A 87 -3.50 -5.96 -16.71
C CYS A 87 -3.57 -5.97 -15.17
N GLU A 88 -4.77 -5.90 -14.60
CA GLU A 88 -4.97 -5.87 -13.15
C GLU A 88 -4.28 -7.04 -12.42
N ARG A 89 -4.30 -8.22 -13.05
CA ARG A 89 -3.63 -9.43 -12.55
C ARG A 89 -2.13 -9.25 -12.38
N GLU A 90 -1.47 -8.52 -13.27
CA GLU A 90 -0.03 -8.27 -13.17
C GLU A 90 0.27 -7.33 -12.02
N ARG A 91 -0.52 -6.28 -11.84
CA ARG A 91 -0.34 -5.35 -10.73
C ARG A 91 -0.58 -6.05 -9.38
N ASP A 92 -1.60 -6.89 -9.28
CA ASP A 92 -1.84 -7.71 -8.10
C ASP A 92 -0.69 -8.72 -7.86
N THR A 93 -0.14 -9.29 -8.93
CA THR A 93 1.04 -10.15 -8.88
C THR A 93 2.27 -9.39 -8.38
N PHE A 94 2.48 -8.16 -8.83
CA PHE A 94 3.55 -7.30 -8.36
C PHE A 94 3.42 -7.03 -6.86
N ILE A 95 2.23 -6.66 -6.37
CA ILE A 95 2.00 -6.45 -4.92
C ILE A 95 2.32 -7.71 -4.12
N ARG A 96 1.93 -8.90 -4.61
CA ARG A 96 2.29 -10.17 -3.96
C ARG A 96 3.80 -10.41 -3.90
N HIS A 97 4.51 -10.10 -4.98
CA HIS A 97 5.98 -10.21 -4.99
C HIS A 97 6.63 -9.22 -4.02
N VAL A 98 6.13 -7.98 -3.95
CA VAL A 98 6.63 -6.96 -3.02
C VAL A 98 6.52 -7.41 -1.56
N ILE A 99 5.37 -7.98 -1.18
CA ILE A 99 5.17 -8.50 0.19
C ILE A 99 6.12 -9.66 0.47
N ARG A 100 6.21 -10.64 -0.45
CA ARG A 100 7.12 -11.79 -0.30
C ARG A 100 8.58 -11.37 -0.19
N ALA A 101 9.03 -10.50 -1.09
CA ALA A 101 10.40 -9.98 -1.09
C ALA A 101 10.72 -9.23 0.22
N TRP A 102 9.74 -8.52 0.79
CA TRP A 102 9.91 -7.88 2.09
C TRP A 102 10.00 -8.90 3.23
N GLU A 103 9.15 -9.93 3.24
CA GLU A 103 9.22 -11.02 4.23
C GLU A 103 10.58 -11.73 4.17
N GLU A 104 11.10 -11.99 2.96
CA GLU A 104 12.44 -12.56 2.74
C GLU A 104 13.53 -11.63 3.28
N THR A 105 13.46 -10.34 2.96
CA THR A 105 14.43 -9.32 3.43
C THR A 105 14.45 -9.25 4.96
N CYS A 106 13.28 -9.27 5.60
CA CYS A 106 13.17 -9.29 7.06
C CYS A 106 13.67 -10.60 7.68
N ALA A 107 13.45 -11.75 7.02
CA ALA A 107 13.97 -13.04 7.47
C ALA A 107 15.51 -13.10 7.39
N THR A 108 16.11 -12.43 6.41
CA THR A 108 17.57 -12.33 6.28
C THR A 108 18.23 -11.36 7.27
N GLY A 109 17.48 -10.65 8.12
CA GLY A 109 18.03 -9.80 9.19
C GLY A 109 18.79 -8.55 8.70
N ILE A 110 18.72 -8.23 7.41
CA ILE A 110 19.39 -7.07 6.83
C ILE A 110 18.43 -5.87 6.93
N GLN A 111 18.41 -5.21 8.08
CA GLN A 111 17.95 -3.83 8.16
C GLN A 111 19.11 -2.96 7.65
N LYS A 112 18.98 -2.40 6.45
CA LYS A 112 19.89 -1.37 5.92
C LYS A 112 19.54 -0.01 6.51
#